data_AF-A0A662KJP8-F1
#
_entry.id   AF-A0A662KJP8-F1
#
_cell.length_a   1.000
_cell.length_b   1.000
_cell.length_c   1.000
_cell.angle_alpha   90.00
_cell.angle_beta   90.00
_cell.angle_gamma   90.00
#
_symmetry.space_group_name_H-M   'P 1'
#
loop_
_entity.id
_entity.type
_entity.pdbx_description
1 polymer ?
#
loop_
_entity_poly.entity_id
_entity_poly.type
_entity_poly.pdbx_seq_one_letter_code
_entity_poly.pdbx_strand_id
1 'polypeptide(L)'
;LSARIALENRNVRKIILLNPAVIPPDVDLSGYDLPGEIVEDIQSSGLFERKIPCEVFIIMSTRDELIPKDWILRFAMFQEAVVKFIEDDHRMNRNLEKLPEIISGFL
;
A
#
# COMPACT_ATOMS: atom_id res chain seq x y z
N LEU A 1 -6.28 -3.92 -4.96
CA LEU A 1 -6.64 -5.31 -5.36
C LEU A 1 -5.81 -6.40 -4.63
N SER A 2 -4.47 -6.33 -4.55
CA SER A 2 -3.65 -7.39 -3.90
C SER A 2 -3.81 -7.52 -2.38
N ALA A 3 -3.84 -6.40 -1.65
CA ALA A 3 -4.00 -6.42 -0.19
C ALA A 3 -5.35 -7.03 0.24
N ARG A 4 -6.44 -6.74 -0.50
CA ARG A 4 -7.76 -7.34 -0.27
C ARG A 4 -7.75 -8.85 -0.50
N ILE A 5 -7.05 -9.33 -1.54
CA ILE A 5 -6.91 -10.77 -1.79
C ILE A 5 -6.18 -11.45 -0.62
N ALA A 6 -5.09 -10.84 -0.12
CA ALA A 6 -4.36 -11.38 1.03
C ALA A 6 -5.19 -11.35 2.32
N LEU A 7 -6.07 -10.35 2.49
CA LEU A 7 -6.98 -10.27 3.64
C LEU A 7 -7.91 -11.49 3.72
N GLU A 8 -8.39 -11.97 2.58
CA GLU A 8 -9.33 -13.11 2.51
C GLU A 8 -8.64 -14.48 2.32
N ASN A 9 -7.34 -14.50 2.00
CA ASN A 9 -6.61 -15.73 1.69
C ASN A 9 -5.56 -16.08 2.75
N ARG A 10 -5.92 -16.98 3.66
CA ARG A 10 -5.05 -17.48 4.74
C ARG A 10 -3.82 -18.28 4.26
N ASN A 11 -3.74 -18.65 2.98
CA ASN A 11 -2.58 -19.35 2.44
C ASN A 11 -1.43 -18.39 2.07
N VAL A 12 -1.70 -17.09 1.98
CA VAL A 12 -0.66 -16.08 1.75
C VAL A 12 0.13 -15.92 3.05
N ARG A 13 1.45 -16.14 3.01
CA ARG A 13 2.34 -16.00 4.18
C ARG A 13 3.05 -14.65 4.24
N LYS A 14 3.35 -14.07 3.08
CA LYS A 14 3.98 -12.75 2.92
C LYS A 14 3.33 -12.02 1.76
N ILE A 15 3.17 -10.71 1.87
CA ILE A 15 2.77 -9.83 0.76
C ILE A 15 3.70 -8.63 0.69
N ILE A 16 4.10 -8.26 -0.53
CA ILE A 16 4.88 -7.05 -0.80
C ILE A 16 4.00 -6.11 -1.62
N LEU A 17 3.82 -4.90 -1.12
CA LEU A 17 2.99 -3.86 -1.73
C LEU A 17 3.87 -2.71 -2.21
N LEU A 18 3.70 -2.32 -3.46
CA LEU A 18 4.39 -1.18 -4.08
C LEU A 18 3.42 0.01 -4.12
N ASN A 19 3.76 1.13 -3.49
CA ASN A 19 2.92 2.34 -3.41
C ASN A 19 1.42 2.02 -3.27
N PRO A 20 1.00 1.27 -2.22
CA PRO A 20 -0.37 0.77 -2.16
C PRO A 20 -1.38 1.91 -2.16
N ALA A 21 -2.33 1.85 -3.10
CA ALA A 21 -3.49 2.74 -3.12
C ALA A 21 -4.47 2.34 -2.00
N VAL A 22 -4.32 2.99 -0.85
CA VAL A 22 -5.14 2.80 0.36
C VAL A 22 -5.70 4.15 0.78
N ILE A 23 -6.96 4.16 1.23
CA ILE A 23 -7.65 5.38 1.65
C ILE A 23 -8.10 5.18 3.11
N PRO A 24 -7.59 5.96 4.07
CA PRO A 24 -8.09 5.92 5.43
C PRO A 24 -9.57 6.35 5.50
N PRO A 25 -10.37 5.78 6.41
CA PRO A 25 -11.82 5.96 6.42
C PRO A 25 -12.30 7.37 6.81
N ASP A 26 -11.43 8.18 7.41
CA ASP A 26 -11.72 9.51 7.96
C ASP A 26 -11.23 10.67 7.08
N VAL A 27 -10.67 10.37 5.90
CA VAL A 27 -10.12 11.40 5.02
C VAL A 27 -11.21 12.04 4.18
N ASP A 28 -11.21 13.37 4.12
CA ASP A 28 -12.01 14.13 3.16
C ASP A 28 -11.38 14.07 1.76
N LEU A 29 -12.15 13.59 0.80
CA LEU A 29 -11.74 13.41 -0.59
C LEU A 29 -12.25 14.52 -1.52
N SER A 30 -12.91 15.56 -0.98
CA SER A 30 -13.49 16.66 -1.77
C SER A 30 -12.49 17.38 -2.69
N GLY A 31 -11.18 17.31 -2.38
CA GLY A 31 -10.10 17.87 -3.20
C GLY A 31 -9.40 16.90 -4.16
N TYR A 32 -9.82 15.64 -4.24
CA TYR A 32 -9.20 14.62 -5.09
C TYR A 32 -10.08 14.27 -6.30
N ASP A 33 -9.49 14.28 -7.49
CA ASP A 33 -10.16 13.83 -8.73
C ASP A 33 -10.05 12.31 -8.87
N LEU A 34 -10.78 11.58 -8.03
CA LEU A 34 -10.83 10.12 -8.03
C LEU A 34 -12.25 9.63 -8.39
N PRO A 35 -12.38 8.60 -9.26
CA PRO A 35 -13.68 8.01 -9.54
C PRO A 35 -14.33 7.46 -8.26
N GLY A 36 -15.58 7.86 -7.99
CA GLY A 36 -16.30 7.49 -6.75
C GLY A 36 -16.38 5.98 -6.51
N GLU A 37 -16.61 5.19 -7.56
CA GLU A 37 -16.65 3.71 -7.47
C GLU A 37 -15.32 3.12 -6.97
N ILE A 38 -14.18 3.70 -7.36
CA ILE A 38 -12.84 3.25 -6.92
C ILE A 38 -12.62 3.62 -5.45
N VAL A 39 -13.04 4.82 -5.07
CA VAL A 39 -12.98 5.28 -3.68
C VAL A 39 -13.79 4.35 -2.78
N GLU A 40 -15.04 4.07 -3.15
CA GLU A 40 -15.91 3.16 -2.40
C GLU A 40 -15.33 1.75 -2.31
N ASP A 41 -14.78 1.19 -3.39
CA ASP A 41 -14.16 -0.14 -3.39
C ASP A 41 -12.94 -0.21 -2.45
N ILE A 42 -12.12 0.85 -2.40
CA ILE A 42 -10.95 0.91 -1.53
C ILE A 42 -11.38 1.10 -0.07
N GLN A 43 -12.30 2.02 0.23
CA GLN A 43 -12.74 2.26 1.61
C GLN A 43 -13.51 1.07 2.18
N SER A 44 -14.35 0.42 1.39
CA SER A 44 -15.12 -0.78 1.80
C SER A 44 -14.30 -2.07 1.82
N SER A 45 -13.02 -2.02 1.46
CA SER A 45 -12.16 -3.21 1.36
C SER A 45 -11.84 -3.89 2.70
N GLY A 46 -12.15 -3.25 3.84
CA GLY A 46 -11.81 -3.72 5.18
C GLY A 46 -10.33 -3.61 5.53
N LEU A 47 -9.51 -2.96 4.70
CA LEU A 47 -8.06 -2.82 4.86
C LEU A 47 -7.64 -1.99 6.09
N PHE A 48 -8.56 -1.17 6.63
CA PHE A 48 -8.38 -0.43 7.88
C PHE A 48 -9.23 -0.97 9.05
N GLU A 49 -9.92 -2.10 8.85
CA GLU A 49 -10.79 -2.72 9.85
C GLU A 49 -10.19 -4.01 10.41
N ARG A 50 -9.47 -4.76 9.58
CA ARG A 50 -8.88 -6.05 9.93
C ARG A 50 -7.42 -6.14 9.50
N LYS A 51 -6.61 -6.82 10.32
CA LYS A 51 -5.23 -7.18 9.97
C LYS A 51 -5.22 -8.21 8.85
N ILE A 52 -4.35 -8.01 7.87
CA ILE A 52 -4.05 -9.04 6.86
C ILE A 52 -3.36 -10.21 7.59
N PRO A 53 -3.81 -11.47 7.44
CA PRO A 53 -3.28 -12.60 8.20
C PRO A 53 -1.94 -13.12 7.67
N CYS A 54 -1.02 -12.21 7.30
CA CYS A 54 0.28 -12.52 6.74
C CYS A 54 1.29 -11.38 7.02
N GLU A 55 2.59 -11.62 6.80
CA GLU A 55 3.59 -10.55 6.93
C GLU A 55 3.42 -9.53 5.79
N VAL A 56 3.29 -8.26 6.14
CA VAL A 56 3.08 -7.16 5.20
C VAL A 56 4.35 -6.35 5.05
N PHE A 57 4.84 -6.25 3.82
CA PHE A 57 5.96 -5.40 3.44
C PHE A 57 5.48 -4.33 2.46
N ILE A 58 5.95 -3.10 2.65
CA ILE A 58 5.58 -1.96 1.81
C ILE A 58 6.86 -1.31 1.28
N ILE A 59 6.92 -1.12 -0.03
CA ILE A 59 7.91 -0.26 -0.68
C ILE A 59 7.19 1.04 -1.04
N MET A 60 7.65 2.14 -0.46
CA MET A 60 7.05 3.47 -0.62
C MET A 60 8.04 4.42 -1.30
N SER A 61 7.60 4.99 -2.41
CA SER A 61 8.28 6.07 -3.13
C SER A 61 8.17 7.40 -2.37
N THR A 62 9.30 7.99 -1.98
CA THR A 62 9.31 9.25 -1.22
C THR A 62 8.95 10.48 -2.07
N ARG A 63 8.91 10.36 -3.40
CA ARG A 63 8.43 11.40 -4.32
C ARG A 63 7.16 10.99 -5.06
N ASP A 64 6.38 10.07 -4.50
CA ASP A 64 5.01 9.82 -4.97
C ASP A 64 4.15 11.06 -4.68
N GLU A 65 3.56 11.59 -5.75
CA GLU A 65 2.63 12.74 -5.74
C GLU A 65 1.18 12.30 -5.97
N LEU A 66 0.94 11.03 -6.32
CA LEU A 66 -0.40 10.49 -6.56
C LEU A 66 -1.00 9.93 -5.27
N ILE A 67 -0.21 9.19 -4.48
CA ILE A 67 -0.67 8.60 -3.22
C ILE A 67 -0.10 9.39 -2.04
N PRO A 68 -0.94 10.02 -1.21
CA PRO A 68 -0.49 10.68 0.01
C PRO A 68 0.27 9.73 0.93
N LYS A 69 1.45 10.18 1.37
CA LYS A 69 2.38 9.35 2.15
C LYS A 69 1.80 8.98 3.51
N ASP A 70 1.04 9.89 4.11
CA ASP A 70 0.37 9.66 5.38
C ASP A 70 -0.66 8.53 5.29
N TRP A 71 -1.33 8.34 4.14
CA TRP A 71 -2.27 7.22 3.96
C TRP A 71 -1.54 5.88 4.04
N ILE A 72 -0.40 5.76 3.35
CA ILE A 72 0.43 4.56 3.36
C ILE A 72 1.01 4.31 4.77
N LEU A 73 1.48 5.36 5.45
CA LEU A 73 2.03 5.23 6.80
C LEU A 73 0.97 4.81 7.82
N ARG A 74 -0.24 5.38 7.75
CA ARG A 74 -1.37 4.98 8.60
C ARG A 74 -1.75 3.53 8.36
N PHE A 75 -1.81 3.11 7.09
CA PHE A 75 -2.05 1.72 6.75
C PHE A 75 -0.94 0.80 7.27
N ALA A 76 0.33 1.19 7.11
CA ALA A 76 1.47 0.43 7.60
C ALA A 76 1.43 0.26 9.12
N MET A 77 1.14 1.33 9.87
CA MET A 77 0.96 1.28 11.32
C MET A 77 -0.21 0.39 11.71
N PHE A 78 -1.36 0.55 11.05
CA PHE A 78 -2.52 -0.30 11.30
C PHE A 78 -2.23 -1.77 11.01
N GLN A 79 -1.41 -2.08 10.01
CA GLN A 79 -1.04 -3.46 9.66
C GLN A 79 0.18 -4.00 10.39
N GLU A 80 0.92 -3.17 11.15
CA GLU A 80 2.26 -3.50 11.68
C GLU A 80 3.24 -3.94 10.56
N ALA A 81 3.16 -3.28 9.41
CA ALA A 81 3.96 -3.60 8.23
C ALA A 81 5.41 -3.10 8.35
N VAL A 82 6.32 -3.82 7.69
CA VAL A 82 7.69 -3.31 7.45
C VAL A 82 7.67 -2.38 6.25
N VAL A 83 8.20 -1.17 6.40
CA VAL A 83 8.22 -0.15 5.34
C VAL A 83 9.65 0.13 4.89
N LYS A 84 9.90 0.05 3.59
CA LYS A 84 11.12 0.54 2.95
C LYS A 84 10.79 1.78 2.13
N PHE A 85 11.51 2.85 2.45
CA PHE A 85 11.46 4.09 1.68
C PHE A 85 12.49 4.03 0.55
N ILE A 86 12.07 4.41 -0.66
CA ILE A 86 12.94 4.57 -1.82
C ILE A 86 12.74 5.96 -2.42
N GLU A 87 13.81 6.57 -2.91
CA GLU A 87 13.70 7.86 -3.60
C GLU A 87 13.29 7.66 -5.07
N ASP A 88 11.99 7.73 -5.31
CA ASP A 88 11.39 7.54 -6.64
C ASP A 88 10.01 8.21 -6.74
N ASP A 89 9.45 8.23 -7.95
CA ASP A 89 8.07 8.63 -8.22
C ASP A 89 7.08 7.44 -8.07
N HIS A 90 5.79 7.68 -8.33
CA HIS A 90 4.77 6.63 -8.26
C HIS A 90 5.08 5.40 -9.13
N ARG A 91 5.74 5.62 -10.29
CA ARG A 91 6.06 4.58 -11.28
C ARG A 91 7.32 3.79 -10.92
N MET A 92 8.10 4.24 -9.94
CA MET A 92 9.33 3.59 -9.48
C MET A 92 10.38 3.40 -10.59
N ASN A 93 10.40 4.28 -11.61
CA ASN A 93 11.24 4.09 -12.79
C ASN A 93 12.74 4.10 -12.47
N ARG A 94 13.19 4.84 -11.44
CA ARG A 94 14.63 4.93 -11.10
C ARG A 94 15.15 3.66 -10.45
N ASN A 95 14.28 2.90 -9.80
CA ASN A 95 14.64 1.70 -9.06
C ASN A 95 14.04 0.41 -9.65
N LEU A 96 13.34 0.48 -10.80
CA LEU A 96 12.66 -0.65 -11.43
C LEU A 96 13.60 -1.87 -11.62
N GLU A 97 14.81 -1.64 -12.12
CA GLU A 97 15.81 -2.71 -12.33
C GLU A 97 16.36 -3.27 -11.00
N LYS A 98 16.31 -2.49 -9.92
CA LYS A 98 16.77 -2.86 -8.58
C LYS A 98 15.66 -3.45 -7.72
N LEU A 99 14.39 -3.39 -8.14
CA LEU A 99 13.26 -3.92 -7.37
C LEU A 99 13.46 -5.38 -6.95
N PRO A 100 13.98 -6.31 -7.80
CA PRO A 100 14.24 -7.67 -7.35
C PRO A 100 15.22 -7.76 -6.17
N GLU A 101 16.27 -6.95 -6.17
CA GLU A 101 17.25 -6.87 -5.08
C GLU A 101 16.66 -6.21 -3.82
N ILE A 102 15.85 -5.17 -3.99
CA ILE A 102 15.16 -4.52 -2.87
C ILE A 102 14.17 -5.51 -2.22
N ILE A 103 13.46 -6.28 -3.05
CA ILE A 103 12.51 -7.31 -2.61
C ILE A 103 13.22 -8.44 -1.87
N SER A 104 14.37 -8.91 -2.37
CA SER A 104 15.13 -9.98 -1.71
C SER A 104 15.65 -9.56 -0.33
N GLY A 105 15.88 -8.27 -0.09
CA GLY A 105 16.24 -7.74 1.22
C GLY A 105 15.16 -7.89 2.31
N PHE A 106 13.93 -8.25 1.95
CA PHE A 106 12.85 -8.53 2.89
C PHE A 106 12.60 -10.03 3.16
N LEU A 107 13.14 -10.91 2.32
CA LEU A 107 12.84 -12.34 2.35
C LEU A 107 13.82 -13.13 3.21
#